data_AF-A0A257TT33-F1
#
_entry.id   AF-A0A257TT33-F1
#
_cell.length_a   1.000
_cell.length_b   1.000
_cell.length_c   1.000
_cell.angle_alpha   90.00
_cell.angle_beta   90.00
_cell.angle_gamma   90.00
#
_symmetry.space_group_name_H-M   'P 1'
#
loop_
_entity.id
_entity.type
_entity.pdbx_description
1 polymer ?
#
loop_
_entity_poly.entity_id
_entity_poly.type
_entity_poly.pdbx_seq_one_letter_code
_entity_poly.pdbx_strand_id
1 'polypeptide(L)'
;MTIRHLRDDELDVALAGEALPADVAQHLASCLVCRRRRDAFLAAVDGAMGADPDEATRRRVREGALAAWGGTSRRRHWARWVAAAAAVVVLGLLPLLRSHTVTPKLNPDAVLVEVDAVLAQDPLSAVASEDVVNTVAPAPVEAGEGS
;
A
#
# COMPACT_ATOMS: atom_id res chain seq x y z
N MET A 1 -22.69 38.51 26.12
CA MET A 1 -23.74 37.48 25.91
C MET A 1 -23.36 36.66 24.69
N THR A 2 -22.98 35.40 24.90
CA THR A 2 -22.70 34.46 23.81
C THR A 2 -24.01 33.98 23.22
N ILE A 3 -24.29 34.35 21.97
CA ILE A 3 -25.46 33.87 21.25
C ILE A 3 -25.19 32.41 20.89
N ARG A 4 -25.83 31.47 21.61
CA ARG A 4 -25.78 30.04 21.29
C ARG A 4 -26.63 29.79 20.04
N HIS A 5 -26.07 29.10 19.05
CA HIS A 5 -26.82 28.63 17.88
C HIS A 5 -27.51 27.29 18.17
N LEU A 6 -28.54 26.99 17.36
CA LEU A 6 -29.16 25.67 17.32
C LEU A 6 -28.11 24.59 17.04
N ARG A 7 -28.21 23.49 17.78
CA ARG A 7 -27.49 22.25 17.51
C ARG A 7 -28.10 21.54 16.32
N ASP A 8 -27.37 20.59 15.76
CA ASP A 8 -27.77 19.87 14.55
C ASP A 8 -29.04 19.04 14.80
N ASP A 9 -29.14 18.38 15.95
CA ASP A 9 -30.34 17.64 16.39
C ASP A 9 -31.59 18.53 16.47
N GLU A 10 -31.45 19.73 17.02
CA GLU A 10 -32.56 20.69 17.12
C GLU A 10 -32.97 21.23 15.74
N LEU A 11 -32.02 21.35 14.81
CA LEU A 11 -32.28 21.77 13.44
C LEU A 11 -32.91 20.63 12.61
N ASP A 12 -32.52 19.38 12.85
CA ASP A 12 -33.06 18.20 12.17
C ASP A 12 -34.55 18.02 12.47
N VAL A 13 -34.99 18.25 13.72
CA VAL A 13 -36.41 18.28 14.10
C VAL A 13 -37.17 19.35 13.28
N ALA A 14 -36.57 20.53 13.10
CA ALA A 14 -37.16 21.59 12.29
C ALA A 14 -37.29 21.20 10.81
N LEU A 15 -36.28 20.50 10.28
CA LEU A 15 -36.22 20.05 8.89
C LEU A 15 -37.15 18.86 8.61
N ALA A 16 -37.39 18.01 9.60
CA ALA A 16 -38.36 16.92 9.55
C ALA A 16 -39.82 17.42 9.55
N GLY A 17 -40.05 18.71 9.80
CA GLY A 17 -41.39 19.30 9.93
C GLY A 17 -42.06 18.95 11.26
N GLU A 18 -41.30 18.47 12.24
CA GLU A 18 -41.79 18.14 13.57
C GLU A 18 -42.02 19.41 14.42
N ALA A 19 -42.86 19.30 15.44
CA ALA A 19 -43.16 20.42 16.33
C ALA A 19 -41.93 20.78 17.18
N LEU A 20 -41.42 21.99 17.00
CA LEU A 20 -40.31 22.51 17.78
C LEU A 20 -40.78 23.04 19.15
N PRO A 21 -39.96 22.91 20.20
CA PRO A 21 -40.15 23.67 21.44
C PRO A 21 -40.23 25.19 21.17
N ALA A 22 -41.03 25.91 21.93
CA ALA A 22 -41.35 27.31 21.65
C ALA A 22 -40.12 28.24 21.67
N ASP A 23 -39.19 28.00 22.59
CA ASP A 23 -37.92 28.72 22.71
C ASP A 23 -37.01 28.47 21.50
N VAL A 24 -36.97 27.23 21.03
CA VAL A 24 -36.21 26.79 19.85
C VAL A 24 -36.78 27.42 18.58
N ALA A 25 -38.11 27.42 18.44
CA ALA A 25 -38.80 28.06 17.32
C ALA A 25 -38.58 29.58 17.31
N GLN A 26 -38.65 30.23 18.47
CA GLN A 26 -38.37 31.67 18.60
C GLN A 26 -36.91 32.00 18.27
N HIS A 27 -35.97 31.16 18.69
CA HIS A 27 -34.56 31.32 18.33
C HIS A 27 -34.36 31.17 16.82
N LEU A 28 -34.94 30.13 16.19
CA LEU A 28 -34.87 29.94 14.74
C LEU A 28 -35.47 31.14 14.00
N ALA A 29 -36.58 31.72 14.49
CA ALA A 29 -37.20 32.89 13.88
C ALA A 29 -36.33 34.16 13.99
N SER A 30 -35.53 34.32 15.04
CA SER A 30 -34.73 35.52 15.31
C SER A 30 -33.26 35.42 14.88
N CYS A 31 -32.68 34.22 14.84
CA CYS A 31 -31.27 34.00 14.54
C CYS A 31 -31.02 33.82 13.03
N LEU A 32 -30.43 34.83 12.39
CA LEU A 32 -30.13 34.81 10.95
C LEU A 32 -29.24 33.62 10.53
N VAL A 33 -28.27 33.22 11.36
CA VAL A 33 -27.37 32.09 11.08
C VAL A 33 -28.16 30.79 11.00
N CYS A 34 -29.05 30.54 11.95
CA CYS A 34 -29.83 29.30 11.99
C CYS A 34 -30.87 29.24 10.85
N ARG A 35 -31.48 30.37 10.49
CA ARG A 35 -32.34 30.46 9.29
C ARG A 35 -31.57 30.13 8.03
N ARG A 36 -30.40 30.74 7.82
CA ARG A 36 -29.56 30.45 6.64
C ARG A 36 -29.17 28.97 6.58
N ARG A 37 -28.85 28.34 7.71
CA ARG A 37 -28.54 26.91 7.75
C ARG A 37 -29.73 26.06 7.31
N ARG A 38 -30.93 26.32 7.86
CA ARG A 38 -32.17 25.65 7.45
C ARG A 38 -32.45 25.85 5.96
N ASP A 39 -32.42 27.09 5.49
CA ASP A 39 -32.79 27.45 4.13
C ASP A 39 -31.79 26.88 3.11
N ALA A 40 -30.50 26.84 3.45
CA ALA A 40 -29.48 26.19 2.64
C ALA A 40 -29.70 24.68 2.50
N PHE A 41 -30.13 24.02 3.59
CA PHE A 41 -30.47 22.60 3.55
C PHE A 41 -31.70 22.36 2.66
N LEU A 42 -32.78 23.13 2.85
CA LEU A 42 -33.98 23.02 2.03
C LEU A 42 -33.68 23.25 0.54
N ALA A 43 -32.88 24.26 0.21
CA ALA A 43 -32.45 24.52 -1.15
C ALA A 43 -31.63 23.37 -1.76
N ALA A 44 -30.78 22.70 -0.96
CA ALA A 44 -30.04 21.54 -1.42
C ALA A 44 -30.95 20.33 -1.69
N VAL A 45 -31.95 20.10 -0.83
CA VAL A 45 -32.96 19.05 -1.03
C VAL A 45 -33.80 19.34 -2.27
N ASP A 46 -34.30 20.57 -2.41
CA ASP A 46 -35.09 20.98 -3.58
C ASP A 46 -34.28 20.86 -4.87
N GLY A 47 -32.99 21.23 -4.84
CA GLY A 47 -32.07 21.07 -5.96
C GLY A 47 -31.85 19.59 -6.34
N ALA A 48 -31.78 18.70 -5.35
CA ALA A 48 -31.64 17.27 -5.58
C ALA A 48 -32.95 16.62 -6.08
N MET A 49 -34.10 17.07 -5.60
CA MET A 49 -35.42 16.58 -5.99
C MET A 49 -35.86 17.09 -7.37
N GLY A 50 -35.48 18.32 -7.73
CA GLY A 50 -35.86 18.95 -8.99
C GLY A 50 -35.10 18.44 -10.21
N ALA A 51 -33.96 17.78 -10.02
CA ALA A 51 -33.17 17.20 -11.08
C ALA A 51 -33.39 15.67 -11.12
N ASP A 52 -34.48 15.20 -11.73
CA ASP A 52 -34.49 13.79 -12.18
C ASP A 52 -33.39 13.68 -13.26
N PRO A 53 -32.29 12.94 -13.00
CA PRO A 53 -31.27 12.76 -14.01
C PRO A 53 -31.91 12.16 -15.26
N ASP A 54 -31.57 12.73 -16.42
CA ASP A 54 -32.05 12.20 -17.69
C ASP A 54 -31.69 10.71 -17.83
N GLU A 55 -32.43 9.99 -18.68
CA GLU A 55 -32.25 8.56 -18.85
C GLU A 55 -30.80 8.21 -19.28
N ALA A 56 -30.13 9.11 -20.00
CA ALA A 56 -28.73 8.96 -20.40
C ALA A 56 -27.78 8.99 -19.18
N THR A 57 -28.02 9.89 -18.22
CA THR A 57 -27.24 10.00 -16.99
C THR A 57 -27.47 8.79 -16.09
N ARG A 58 -28.73 8.36 -15.93
CA ARG A 58 -29.06 7.13 -15.18
C ARG A 58 -28.35 5.92 -15.76
N ARG A 59 -28.38 5.78 -17.09
CA ARG A 59 -27.70 4.70 -17.81
C ARG A 59 -26.19 4.74 -17.60
N ARG A 60 -25.54 5.91 -17.73
CA ARG A 60 -24.09 6.07 -17.49
C ARG A 60 -23.68 5.66 -16.09
N VAL A 61 -24.43 6.09 -15.07
CA VAL A 61 -24.16 5.72 -13.67
C VAL A 61 -24.31 4.21 -13.46
N ARG A 62 -25.36 3.61 -14.03
CA ARG A 62 -25.59 2.16 -13.95
C ARG A 62 -24.48 1.35 -14.63
N GLU A 63 -24.07 1.75 -15.84
CA GLU A 63 -22.99 1.11 -16.57
C GLU A 63 -21.65 1.27 -15.83
N GLY A 64 -21.38 2.45 -15.26
CA GLY A 64 -20.19 2.69 -14.43
C GLY A 64 -20.15 1.82 -13.15
N ALA A 65 -21.29 1.70 -12.45
CA ALA A 65 -21.40 0.84 -11.28
C ALA A 65 -21.21 -0.64 -11.62
N LEU A 66 -21.82 -1.11 -12.71
CA LEU A 66 -21.65 -2.48 -13.21
C LEU A 66 -20.20 -2.76 -13.65
N ALA A 67 -19.53 -1.79 -14.27
CA ALA A 67 -18.13 -1.91 -14.65
C ALA A 67 -17.20 -1.98 -13.43
N ALA A 68 -17.45 -1.17 -12.40
CA ALA A 68 -16.70 -1.21 -11.14
C ALA A 68 -16.89 -2.55 -10.40
N TRP A 69 -18.12 -3.08 -10.38
CA TRP A 69 -18.43 -4.36 -9.77
C TRP A 69 -17.89 -5.57 -10.56
N GLY A 70 -18.05 -5.58 -11.89
CA GLY A 70 -17.61 -6.67 -12.76
C GLY A 70 -16.10 -6.67 -13.06
N GLY A 71 -15.44 -5.51 -12.98
CA GLY A 71 -14.03 -5.36 -13.31
C GLY A 71 -13.07 -5.89 -12.25
N THR A 72 -13.48 -5.91 -10.98
CA THR A 72 -12.60 -6.32 -9.86
C THR A 72 -12.54 -7.84 -9.69
N SER A 73 -13.65 -8.55 -9.91
CA SER A 73 -13.70 -10.01 -9.79
C SER A 73 -13.02 -10.70 -10.96
N ARG A 74 -13.31 -10.29 -12.21
CA ARG A 74 -12.80 -10.94 -13.42
C ARG A 74 -11.27 -10.87 -13.53
N ARG A 75 -10.66 -9.74 -13.13
CA ARG A 75 -9.20 -9.55 -13.13
C ARG A 75 -8.49 -10.46 -12.11
N ARG A 76 -9.07 -10.66 -10.92
CA ARG A 76 -8.49 -11.53 -9.87
C ARG A 76 -8.51 -13.01 -10.26
N HIS A 77 -9.58 -13.49 -10.88
CA HIS A 77 -9.68 -14.87 -11.34
C HIS A 77 -8.69 -15.16 -12.48
N TRP A 78 -8.57 -14.25 -13.45
CA TRP A 78 -7.62 -14.43 -14.56
C TRP A 78 -6.16 -14.40 -14.07
N ALA A 79 -5.81 -13.49 -13.16
CA ALA A 79 -4.47 -13.45 -12.56
C ALA A 79 -4.12 -14.74 -11.79
N ARG A 80 -5.08 -15.37 -11.11
CA ARG A 80 -4.89 -16.65 -10.43
C ARG A 80 -4.58 -17.80 -11.41
N TRP A 81 -5.24 -17.84 -12.56
CA TRP A 81 -4.96 -18.85 -13.59
C TRP A 81 -3.59 -18.67 -14.25
N VAL A 82 -3.18 -17.42 -14.51
CA VAL A 82 -1.85 -17.12 -15.05
C VAL A 82 -0.76 -17.50 -14.04
N ALA A 83 -0.95 -17.20 -12.75
CA ALA A 83 -0.01 -17.58 -11.70
C ALA A 83 0.13 -19.11 -11.57
N ALA A 84 -0.97 -19.86 -11.68
CA ALA A 84 -0.94 -21.32 -11.65
C ALA A 84 -0.17 -21.89 -12.86
N ALA A 85 -0.36 -21.35 -14.06
CA ALA A 85 0.39 -21.76 -15.25
C ALA A 85 1.89 -21.50 -15.11
N ALA A 86 2.29 -20.34 -14.56
CA ALA A 86 3.69 -20.02 -14.31
C ALA A 86 4.35 -21.00 -13.32
N ALA A 87 3.65 -21.41 -12.26
CA ALA A 87 4.16 -22.37 -11.29
C ALA A 87 4.45 -23.75 -11.90
N VAL A 88 3.61 -24.23 -12.83
CA VAL A 88 3.83 -25.51 -13.54
C VAL A 88 5.08 -25.44 -14.42
N VAL A 89 5.31 -24.32 -15.12
CA VAL A 89 6.50 -24.13 -15.95
C VAL A 89 7.78 -24.13 -15.10
N VAL A 90 7.77 -23.43 -13.96
CA VAL A 90 8.93 -23.40 -13.04
C VAL A 90 9.22 -24.79 -12.47
N LEU A 91 8.19 -25.53 -12.04
CA LEU A 91 8.36 -26.91 -11.54
C LEU A 91 8.87 -27.87 -12.63
N GLY A 92 8.42 -27.71 -13.88
CA GLY A 92 8.89 -28.52 -15.01
C GLY A 92 10.32 -28.22 -15.44
N LEU A 93 10.80 -26.98 -15.29
CA LEU A 93 12.16 -26.57 -15.64
C LEU A 93 13.18 -26.85 -14.53
N LEU A 94 12.75 -26.97 -13.28
CA LEU A 94 13.58 -27.26 -12.10
C LEU A 94 14.53 -28.47 -12.25
N PRO A 95 14.11 -29.63 -12.80
CA PRO A 95 15.00 -30.77 -12.98
C PRO A 95 16.12 -30.53 -14.02
N LEU A 96 15.86 -29.77 -15.09
CA LEU A 96 16.89 -29.43 -16.08
C LEU A 96 17.98 -28.53 -15.48
N LEU A 97 17.58 -27.58 -14.62
CA LEU A 97 18.52 -26.71 -13.90
C LEU A 97 19.41 -27.50 -12.93
N ARG A 98 18.90 -28.57 -12.32
CA ARG A 98 19.67 -29.43 -11.42
C ARG A 98 20.63 -30.40 -12.13
N SER A 99 20.34 -30.81 -13.36
CA SER A 99 21.25 -31.70 -14.11
C SER A 99 22.54 -31.03 -14.59
N HIS A 100 22.59 -29.69 -14.61
CA HIS A 100 23.77 -28.94 -15.07
C HIS A 100 24.84 -28.71 -13.99
N THR A 101 24.61 -29.10 -12.73
CA THR A 101 25.66 -29.04 -11.71
C THR A 101 26.55 -30.28 -11.78
N VAL A 102 27.23 -30.46 -12.92
CA VAL A 102 28.43 -31.30 -12.98
C VAL A 102 29.55 -30.48 -12.36
N THR A 103 29.89 -30.74 -11.10
CA THR A 103 31.05 -30.13 -10.44
C THR A 103 32.32 -30.52 -11.22
N PRO A 104 33.06 -29.58 -11.83
CA PRO A 104 34.38 -29.90 -12.35
C PRO A 104 35.28 -30.22 -11.16
N LYS A 105 35.89 -31.42 -11.15
CA LYS A 105 36.94 -31.74 -10.18
C LYS A 105 38.16 -30.88 -10.50
N LEU A 106 38.22 -29.68 -9.92
CA LEU A 106 39.42 -28.86 -9.89
C LEU A 106 40.49 -29.62 -9.11
N ASN A 107 41.64 -29.89 -9.73
CA ASN A 107 42.77 -30.47 -9.05
C ASN A 107 43.47 -29.35 -8.25
N PRO A 108 43.37 -29.34 -6.91
CA PRO A 108 43.93 -28.26 -6.09
C PRO A 108 45.44 -28.13 -6.28
N ASP A 109 46.14 -29.24 -6.51
CA ASP A 109 47.60 -29.24 -6.68
C ASP A 109 48.01 -28.46 -7.94
N ALA A 110 47.23 -28.57 -9.02
CA ALA A 110 47.49 -27.83 -10.25
C ALA A 110 47.23 -26.32 -10.08
N VAL A 111 46.20 -25.96 -9.30
CA VAL A 111 45.87 -24.55 -9.02
C VAL A 111 46.92 -23.91 -8.10
N LEU A 112 47.42 -24.65 -7.11
CA LEU A 112 48.44 -24.14 -6.19
C LEU A 112 49.78 -23.87 -6.90
N VAL A 113 50.19 -24.72 -7.84
CA VAL A 113 51.39 -24.49 -8.66
C VAL A 113 51.24 -23.23 -9.53
N GLU A 114 50.08 -23.02 -10.13
CA GLU A 114 49.82 -21.82 -10.93
C GLU A 114 49.81 -20.56 -10.07
N VAL A 115 49.20 -20.62 -8.87
CA VAL A 115 49.18 -19.49 -7.93
C VAL A 115 50.58 -19.15 -7.44
N ASP A 116 51.41 -20.14 -7.09
CA ASP A 116 52.81 -19.91 -6.70
C ASP A 116 53.63 -19.29 -7.84
N ALA A 117 53.41 -19.73 -9.08
CA ALA A 117 54.09 -19.16 -10.25
C ALA A 117 53.70 -17.70 -10.49
N VAL A 118 52.43 -17.34 -10.26
CA VAL A 118 51.93 -15.97 -10.37
C VAL A 118 52.42 -15.10 -9.20
N LEU A 119 52.43 -15.63 -7.97
CA LEU A 119 52.93 -14.91 -6.79
C LEU A 119 54.44 -14.64 -6.85
N ALA A 120 55.23 -15.57 -7.40
CA ALA A 120 56.66 -15.37 -7.63
C ALA A 120 56.97 -14.28 -8.66
N GLN A 121 55.99 -13.90 -9.49
CA GLN A 121 56.09 -12.83 -10.48
C GLN A 121 55.54 -11.49 -9.95
N ASP A 122 54.94 -11.46 -8.75
CA ASP A 122 54.38 -10.24 -8.18
C ASP A 122 55.46 -9.42 -7.42
N PRO A 123 55.81 -8.21 -7.88
CA PRO A 123 56.79 -7.36 -7.22
C PRO A 123 56.38 -6.89 -5.81
N LEU A 124 55.11 -7.07 -5.40
CA LEU A 124 54.62 -6.70 -4.07
C LEU A 124 54.98 -7.73 -2.98
N SER A 125 55.30 -8.97 -3.36
CA SER A 125 55.74 -10.02 -2.43
C SER A 125 57.09 -9.71 -1.74
N ALA A 126 57.90 -8.84 -2.36
CA ALA A 126 59.18 -8.37 -1.82
C ALA A 126 59.07 -7.13 -0.91
N VAL A 127 57.90 -6.49 -0.80
CA VAL A 127 57.74 -5.15 -0.19
C VAL A 127 56.75 -5.10 0.99
N ALA A 128 55.94 -6.13 1.24
CA ALA A 128 54.95 -6.09 2.33
C ALA A 128 55.56 -6.49 3.70
N SER A 129 55.81 -5.51 4.56
CA SER A 129 56.22 -5.69 5.96
C SER A 129 55.09 -6.31 6.82
N GLU A 130 55.46 -7.19 7.76
CA GLU A 130 54.56 -8.01 8.62
C GLU A 130 53.51 -7.20 9.41
N ASP A 131 53.72 -5.89 9.61
CA ASP A 131 52.86 -5.02 10.42
C ASP A 131 51.46 -4.75 9.82
N VAL A 132 51.26 -4.95 8.51
CA VAL A 132 49.94 -4.78 7.86
C VAL A 132 49.01 -5.97 8.11
N VAL A 133 49.56 -7.15 8.42
CA VAL A 133 48.77 -8.39 8.58
C VAL A 133 47.98 -8.40 9.89
N ASN A 134 48.45 -7.71 10.93
CA ASN A 134 47.84 -7.76 12.27
C ASN A 134 46.66 -6.80 12.50
N THR A 135 46.36 -5.89 11.56
CA THR A 135 45.30 -4.87 11.74
C THR A 135 43.91 -5.33 11.28
N VAL A 136 43.80 -6.49 10.60
CA VAL A 136 42.56 -6.95 9.94
C VAL A 136 41.79 -8.00 10.75
N ALA A 137 42.33 -8.48 11.88
CA ALA A 137 41.64 -9.45 12.73
C ALA A 137 41.18 -8.82 14.06
N PRO A 138 39.91 -8.39 14.22
CA PRO A 138 39.35 -8.12 15.54
C PRO A 138 39.05 -9.45 16.27
N ALA A 139 39.50 -9.54 17.53
CA ALA A 139 39.34 -10.68 18.42
C ALA A 139 37.86 -11.04 18.71
N PRO A 140 37.52 -12.33 18.94
CA PRO A 140 36.15 -12.78 19.16
C PRO A 140 35.60 -12.30 20.51
N VAL A 141 34.38 -11.74 20.48
CA VAL A 141 33.66 -11.25 21.67
C VAL A 141 32.94 -12.43 22.32
N GLU A 142 33.33 -12.77 23.55
CA GLU A 142 32.72 -13.79 24.41
C GLU A 142 31.23 -13.49 24.67
N ALA A 143 30.39 -14.52 24.57
CA ALA A 143 28.95 -14.47 24.78
C ALA A 143 28.61 -14.27 26.27
N GLY A 144 27.87 -13.22 26.60
CA GLY A 144 27.35 -13.01 27.95
C GLY A 144 26.20 -13.94 28.31
N GLU A 145 26.43 -14.84 29.28
CA GLU A 145 25.42 -15.56 30.04
C GLU A 145 24.77 -14.68 31.12
N GLY A 146 23.45 -14.79 31.27
CA GLY A 146 22.84 -15.09 32.58
C GLY A 146 22.47 -13.97 33.55
N SER A 147 21.14 -13.77 33.67
CA SER A 147 20.32 -13.34 34.83
C SER A 147 20.60 -11.99 35.52
#